data_AF-A0A6P1FCG7-F1
#
_entry.id   AF-A0A6P1FCG7-F1
#
_cell.length_a   1.000
_cell.length_b   1.000
_cell.length_c   1.000
_cell.angle_alpha   90.00
_cell.angle_beta   90.00
_cell.angle_gamma   90.00
#
_symmetry.space_group_name_H-M   'P 1'
#
loop_
_entity.id
_entity.type
_entity.pdbx_description
1 polymer ?
#
loop_
_entity_poly.entity_id
_entity_poly.type
_entity_poly.pdbx_seq_one_letter_code
_entity_poly.pdbx_strand_id
1 'polypeptide(L)'
;MPAEVTLDATVLDTGSGPILCRGLILQSRPPQCDGSALRGWSWDAVEGASTVDDTTWGEYALTGAWDGDTFVVTRPPAESGATP
;
A
#
# COMPACT_ATOMS: atom_id res chain seq x y z
N MET A 1 19.04 -8.81 -9.63
CA MET A 1 19.02 -7.41 -9.15
C MET A 1 17.56 -7.12 -8.87
N PRO A 2 17.14 -6.83 -7.63
CA PRO A 2 15.76 -6.45 -7.41
C PRO A 2 15.50 -5.21 -8.26
N ALA A 3 14.52 -5.28 -9.15
CA ALA A 3 14.12 -4.11 -9.92
C ALA A 3 13.47 -3.14 -8.92
N GLU A 4 14.02 -1.93 -8.82
CA GLU A 4 13.31 -0.84 -8.18
C GLU A 4 12.06 -0.57 -9.02
N VAL A 5 10.89 -0.70 -8.40
CA VAL A 5 9.61 -0.51 -9.03
C VAL A 5 8.85 0.59 -8.28
N THR A 6 8.33 1.54 -9.04
CA THR A 6 7.37 2.53 -8.55
C THR A 6 6.00 2.10 -9.04
N LEU A 7 5.05 1.99 -8.13
CA LEU A 7 3.68 1.60 -8.45
C LEU A 7 2.69 2.29 -7.53
N ASP A 8 1.56 2.67 -8.10
CA ASP A 8 0.34 3.00 -7.37
C ASP A 8 -0.29 1.72 -6.82
N ALA A 9 -0.59 1.72 -5.52
CA ALA A 9 -1.33 0.65 -4.88
C ALA A 9 -2.12 1.19 -3.69
N THR A 10 -3.22 0.51 -3.38
CA THR A 10 -3.91 0.73 -2.12
C THR A 10 -3.21 -0.08 -1.03
N VAL A 11 -2.77 0.58 0.03
CA VAL A 11 -2.31 -0.10 1.24
C VAL A 11 -3.53 -0.30 2.13
N LEU A 12 -3.69 -1.50 2.66
CA LEU A 12 -4.79 -1.85 3.55
C LEU A 12 -4.24 -2.61 4.76
N ASP A 13 -4.71 -2.26 5.94
CA ASP A 13 -4.31 -2.87 7.21
C ASP A 13 -5.58 -3.19 8.00
N THR A 14 -5.79 -4.48 8.26
CA THR A 14 -6.92 -5.01 9.04
C THR A 14 -6.50 -5.40 10.46
N GLY A 15 -5.31 -4.97 10.90
CA GLY A 15 -4.71 -5.38 12.18
C GLY A 15 -3.86 -6.65 12.09
N SER A 16 -3.90 -7.38 10.97
CA SER A 16 -2.94 -8.45 10.67
C SER A 16 -1.62 -7.93 10.06
N GLY A 17 -1.57 -6.64 9.74
CA GLY A 17 -0.45 -5.96 9.12
C GLY A 17 -0.81 -5.36 7.75
N PRO A 18 -0.03 -4.38 7.29
CA PRO A 18 -0.28 -3.70 6.04
C PRO A 18 -0.03 -4.63 4.85
N ILE A 19 -1.04 -4.77 4.00
CA ILE A 19 -0.98 -5.45 2.72
C ILE A 19 -1.08 -4.46 1.57
N LEU A 20 -0.40 -4.79 0.49
CA LEU A 20 -0.35 -4.06 -0.76
C LEU A 20 -1.38 -4.62 -1.73
N CYS A 21 -2.47 -3.90 -1.92
CA CYS A 21 -3.48 -4.19 -2.93
C CYS A 21 -3.03 -3.65 -4.29
N ARG A 22 -2.40 -4.49 -5.11
CA ARG A 22 -2.13 -4.18 -6.52
C ARG A 22 -3.26 -4.71 -7.39
N GLY A 23 -4.15 -3.83 -7.86
CA GLY A 23 -5.15 -4.15 -8.87
C GLY A 23 -6.60 -4.06 -8.37
N LEU A 24 -7.36 -5.16 -8.48
CA LEU A 24 -8.79 -5.17 -8.18
C LEU A 24 -9.04 -5.00 -6.68
N ILE A 25 -9.36 -3.78 -6.29
CA ILE A 25 -9.91 -3.46 -4.99
C ILE A 25 -11.42 -3.74 -5.07
N LEU A 26 -11.94 -4.56 -4.17
CA LEU A 26 -13.40 -4.69 -4.08
C LEU A 26 -13.97 -3.35 -3.64
N GLN A 27 -14.92 -2.83 -4.42
CA GLN A 27 -15.63 -1.58 -4.13
C GLN A 27 -16.62 -1.76 -2.97
N SER A 28 -16.13 -2.24 -1.83
CA SER A 28 -16.83 -2.35 -0.56
C SER A 28 -16.27 -1.33 0.43
N ARG A 29 -17.04 -1.02 1.48
CA ARG A 29 -16.59 -0.20 2.62
C ARG A 29 -16.71 -1.09 3.87
N PRO A 30 -15.62 -1.67 4.40
CA PRO A 30 -14.21 -1.55 3.99
C PRO A 30 -13.87 -2.33 2.70
N PRO A 31 -12.92 -1.84 1.88
CA PRO A 31 -12.47 -2.55 0.69
C PRO A 31 -11.77 -3.85 1.09
N GLN A 32 -11.94 -4.90 0.29
CA GLN A 32 -11.21 -6.16 0.48
C GLN A 32 -10.27 -6.37 -0.71
N CYS A 33 -9.04 -6.77 -0.42
CA CYS A 33 -8.06 -7.12 -1.43
C CYS A 33 -7.23 -8.31 -0.93
N ASP A 34 -6.77 -9.12 -1.86
CA ASP A 34 -5.73 -10.12 -1.60
C ASP A 34 -4.42 -9.53 -2.11
N GLY A 35 -3.69 -8.93 -1.17
CA GLY A 35 -2.49 -8.16 -1.43
C GLY A 35 -1.25 -8.85 -0.89
N SER A 36 -0.10 -8.43 -1.40
CA SER A 36 1.19 -8.89 -0.89
C SER A 36 1.57 -8.20 0.42
N ALA A 37 2.32 -8.88 1.27
CA ALA A 37 2.80 -8.29 2.51
C ALA A 37 3.69 -7.07 2.20
N LEU A 38 3.45 -5.97 2.92
CA LEU A 38 4.21 -4.73 2.79
C LEU A 38 5.21 -4.61 3.94
N ARG A 39 6.50 -4.46 3.61
CA ARG A 39 7.60 -4.32 4.59
C ARG A 39 8.18 -2.92 4.54
N GLY A 40 8.49 -2.38 5.73
CA GLY A 40 9.02 -1.01 5.87
C GLY A 40 7.96 0.08 5.70
N TRP A 41 6.67 -0.28 5.74
CA TRP A 41 5.57 0.67 5.71
C TRP A 41 5.34 1.32 7.07
N SER A 42 4.94 2.58 7.06
CA SER A 42 4.56 3.32 8.26
C SER A 42 3.44 4.29 7.92
N TRP A 43 2.29 4.14 8.58
CA TRP A 43 1.14 5.04 8.43
C TRP A 43 1.46 6.48 8.85
N ASP A 44 2.44 6.67 9.75
CA ASP A 44 2.93 7.99 10.17
C ASP A 44 3.63 8.78 9.03
N ALA A 45 4.08 8.07 7.98
CA ALA A 45 4.77 8.68 6.85
C ALA A 45 3.83 9.10 5.72
N VAL A 46 2.51 8.91 5.89
CA VAL A 46 1.50 9.20 4.87
C VAL A 46 0.30 9.94 5.43
N GLU A 47 -0.34 10.70 4.56
CA GLU A 47 -1.61 11.39 4.85
C GLU A 47 -2.73 10.76 4.02
N GLY A 48 -4.00 11.12 4.26
CA GLY A 48 -5.12 10.64 3.44
C GLY A 48 -5.59 9.19 3.69
N ALA A 49 -5.12 8.53 4.74
CA ALA A 49 -5.59 7.20 5.11
C ALA A 49 -7.04 7.26 5.63
N SER A 50 -7.92 6.42 5.08
CA SER A 50 -9.27 6.21 5.58
C SER A 50 -9.27 5.05 6.56
N THR A 51 -9.79 5.28 7.77
CA THR A 51 -9.95 4.23 8.78
C THR A 51 -11.42 4.04 9.06
N VAL A 52 -11.91 2.80 8.96
CA VAL A 52 -13.27 2.40 9.34
C VAL A 52 -13.18 1.13 10.17
N ASP A 53 -13.83 1.16 11.34
CA ASP A 53 -13.72 0.13 12.37
C ASP A 53 -12.24 -0.12 12.73
N ASP A 54 -11.74 -1.33 12.50
CA ASP A 54 -10.34 -1.74 12.73
C ASP A 54 -9.53 -1.83 11.42
N THR A 55 -10.08 -1.32 10.31
CA THR A 55 -9.43 -1.40 8.99
C THR A 55 -9.01 0.00 8.53
N THR A 56 -7.70 0.19 8.31
CA THR A 56 -7.13 1.40 7.71
C THR A 56 -6.70 1.11 6.29
N TRP A 57 -7.09 1.95 5.33
CA TRP A 57 -6.63 1.86 3.96
C TRP A 57 -6.38 3.23 3.34
N GLY A 58 -5.50 3.29 2.35
CA GLY A 58 -5.25 4.50 1.58
C GLY A 58 -4.51 4.17 0.29
N GLU A 59 -4.54 5.09 -0.66
CA GLU A 59 -3.93 4.89 -1.97
C GLU A 59 -2.65 5.71 -2.07
N TYR A 60 -1.55 5.02 -2.42
CA TYR A 60 -0.20 5.58 -2.34
C TYR A 60 0.67 5.12 -3.49
N ALA A 61 1.57 6.01 -3.91
CA ALA A 61 2.67 5.69 -4.80
C ALA A 61 3.84 5.16 -3.98
N LEU A 62 4.09 3.85 -4.10
CA LEU A 62 5.16 3.15 -3.42
C LEU A 62 6.34 2.95 -4.35
N THR A 63 7.54 3.24 -3.87
CA THR A 63 8.79 2.94 -4.59
C THR A 63 9.65 2.01 -3.74
N GLY A 64 10.04 0.89 -4.33
CA GLY A 64 10.62 -0.20 -3.56
C GLY A 64 11.16 -1.34 -4.39
N ALA A 65 11.66 -2.35 -3.68
CA ALA A 65 12.07 -3.62 -4.26
C ALA A 65 10.90 -4.61 -4.18
N TRP A 66 10.55 -5.19 -5.32
CA TRP A 66 9.56 -6.26 -5.41
C TRP A 66 10.24 -7.62 -5.55
N ASP A 67 9.92 -8.55 -4.66
CA ASP A 67 10.51 -9.89 -4.64
C ASP A 67 9.62 -10.97 -5.30
N GLY A 68 8.41 -10.61 -5.74
CA GLY A 68 7.41 -11.56 -6.27
C GLY A 68 6.25 -11.79 -5.33
N ASP A 69 6.52 -11.77 -4.02
CA ASP A 69 5.54 -12.04 -2.97
C ASP A 69 5.47 -10.91 -1.93
N THR A 70 6.59 -10.22 -1.69
CA THR A 70 6.70 -9.13 -0.71
C THR A 70 7.21 -7.86 -1.39
N PHE A 71 6.64 -6.72 -1.01
CA PHE A 71 7.14 -5.39 -1.41
C PHE A 71 7.90 -4.76 -0.24
N VAL A 72 9.15 -4.34 -0.48
CA VAL A 72 9.96 -3.62 0.49
C VAL A 72 10.03 -2.15 0.07
N VAL A 73 9.44 -1.28 0.89
CA VAL A 73 9.49 0.16 0.69
C VAL A 73 10.92 0.66 0.92
N THR A 74 11.57 1.18 -0.12
CA THR A 74 12.93 1.72 -0.03
C THR A 74 12.96 3.24 -0.01
N ARG A 75 11.86 3.89 -0.42
CA ARG A 75 11.69 5.34 -0.43
C ARG A 75 10.44 5.76 0.33
N PRO A 76 10.39 7.02 0.81
CA PRO A 76 9.20 7.56 1.43
C PRO A 76 8.00 7.44 0.48
N PRO A 77 6.87 6.91 0.96
CA PRO A 77 5.65 6.84 0.17
C PRO A 77 5.10 8.24 -0.11
N ALA A 78 4.53 8.42 -1.30
CA ALA A 78 3.82 9.64 -1.67
C ALA A 78 2.33 9.34 -1.86
N GLU A 79 1.47 10.32 -1.62
CA GLU A 79 0.04 10.21 -1.98
C GLU A 79 -0.11 9.84 -3.46
N SER A 80 -1.05 8.96 -3.79
CA SER A 80 -1.36 8.60 -5.19
C SER A 80 -1.99 9.78 -5.92
N GLY A 81 -1.14 10.74 -6.31
CA GLY A 81 -1.55 11.98 -6.95
C GLY A 81 -0.38 12.78 -7.54
N ALA A 82 0.86 12.32 -7.36
CA ALA A 82 2.04 12.99 -7.89
C ALA A 82 2.47 12.40 -9.25
N THR A 83 1.67 12.65 -10.29
CA THR A 83 2.20 12.83 -11.65
C THR A 83 1.65 14.19 -12.14
N PRO A 84 2.49 15.16 -12.53
CA PRO A 84 2.00 16.35 -13.25
C PRO A 84 1.47 15.99 -14.64
#